data_AF-A0AA89C439-F1
#
_entry.id   AF-A0AA89C439-F1
#
_cell.length_a   1.000
_cell.length_b   1.000
_cell.length_c   1.000
_cell.angle_alpha   90.00
_cell.angle_beta   90.00
_cell.angle_gamma   90.00
#
_symmetry.space_group_name_H-M   'P 1'
#
loop_
_entity.id
_entity.type
_entity.pdbx_description
1 polymer ?
#
loop_
_entity_poly.entity_id
_entity_poly.type
_entity_poly.pdbx_seq_one_letter_code
_entity_poly.pdbx_strand_id
1 'polypeptide(L)'
;MNAITDFNRKKQIRFKSIDDIKLLREVVANNPFKNKGKWTEIAESLSKPGFILDGRRVRERTQLLIDQHRRENAENIKAKNNFLDEILELREEDEREKREEKDKKEKTENMGKEIRKRALECLTPQKDEEEKPKRKASQHSIMDYLREKSDKEIDLKKREIDIRTEELKLEREKFELEREERRQKLIQEKEEKFAFMELLKKMAK
;
A
#
# COMPACT_ATOMS: atom_id res chain seq x y z
N MET A 1 -30.11 35.98 -39.48
CA MET A 1 -30.36 36.14 -38.04
C MET A 1 -29.69 34.99 -37.33
N ASN A 2 -28.57 35.22 -36.64
CA ASN A 2 -27.82 34.17 -35.95
C ASN A 2 -28.46 33.94 -34.57
N ALA A 3 -29.14 32.82 -34.40
CA ALA A 3 -29.62 32.36 -33.10
C ALA A 3 -28.41 31.89 -32.28
N ILE A 4 -28.01 32.70 -31.30
CA ILE A 4 -27.10 32.31 -30.23
C ILE A 4 -27.89 31.30 -29.38
N THR A 5 -27.63 30.02 -29.58
CA THR A 5 -28.19 28.97 -28.72
C THR A 5 -27.59 29.13 -27.33
N ASP A 6 -28.46 29.50 -26.40
CA ASP A 6 -28.16 29.71 -24.99
C ASP A 6 -27.45 28.48 -24.41
N PHE A 7 -26.15 28.63 -24.11
CA PHE A 7 -25.37 27.57 -23.49
C PHE A 7 -25.95 27.34 -22.10
N ASN A 8 -26.73 26.26 -21.95
CA ASN A 8 -27.29 25.78 -20.69
C ASN A 8 -26.14 25.47 -19.70
N ARG A 9 -25.64 26.51 -19.02
CA ARG A 9 -24.54 26.39 -18.06
C ARG A 9 -25.00 25.49 -16.94
N LYS A 10 -24.28 24.37 -16.74
CA LYS A 10 -24.53 23.45 -15.63
C LYS A 10 -24.59 24.25 -14.33
N LYS A 11 -25.71 24.17 -13.61
CA LYS A 11 -25.88 24.83 -12.31
C LYS A 11 -24.71 24.49 -11.39
N GLN A 12 -24.16 25.50 -10.73
CA GLN A 12 -23.09 25.32 -9.76
C GLN A 12 -23.62 24.49 -8.59
N ILE A 13 -22.93 23.39 -8.30
CA ILE A 13 -23.29 22.50 -7.20
C ILE A 13 -22.51 22.90 -5.96
N ARG A 14 -23.22 23.01 -4.84
CA ARG A 14 -22.62 23.32 -3.54
C ARG A 14 -22.81 22.14 -2.60
N PHE A 15 -21.71 21.45 -2.29
CA PHE A 15 -21.69 20.39 -1.28
C PHE A 15 -21.81 20.98 0.12
N LYS A 16 -22.70 20.41 0.94
CA LYS A 16 -22.76 20.66 2.38
C LYS A 16 -22.07 19.51 3.12
N SER A 17 -21.74 19.71 4.39
CA SER A 17 -21.09 18.68 5.22
C SER A 17 -21.86 17.36 5.27
N ILE A 18 -23.20 17.41 5.25
CA ILE A 18 -24.04 16.21 5.20
C ILE A 18 -23.91 15.45 3.87
N ASP A 19 -23.73 16.16 2.76
CA ASP A 19 -23.51 15.55 1.45
C ASP A 19 -22.11 14.91 1.40
N ASP A 20 -21.10 15.55 2.02
CA ASP A 20 -19.74 15.00 2.13
C ASP A 20 -19.72 13.70 2.94
N ILE A 21 -20.41 13.64 4.09
CA ILE A 21 -20.48 12.40 4.90
C ILE A 21 -21.15 11.27 4.12
N LYS A 22 -22.25 11.56 3.41
CA LYS A 22 -22.91 10.57 2.55
C LYS A 22 -22.00 10.10 1.42
N LEU A 23 -21.31 11.03 0.75
CA LEU A 23 -20.34 10.71 -0.30
C LEU A 23 -19.26 9.77 0.21
N LEU A 24 -18.61 10.10 1.32
CA LEU A 24 -17.51 9.29 1.85
C LEU A 24 -17.98 7.88 2.26
N ARG A 25 -19.17 7.78 2.88
CA ARG A 25 -19.77 6.49 3.20
C ARG A 25 -20.03 5.63 1.95
N GLU A 26 -20.58 6.21 0.89
CA GLU A 26 -20.81 5.48 -0.37
C GLU A 26 -19.50 5.06 -1.05
N VAL A 27 -18.45 5.87 -0.96
CA VAL A 27 -17.11 5.54 -1.50
C VAL A 27 -16.50 4.36 -0.75
N VAL A 28 -16.59 4.34 0.58
CA VAL A 28 -16.15 3.20 1.40
C VAL A 28 -16.94 1.94 1.02
N ALA A 29 -18.27 2.03 1.00
CA ALA A 29 -19.13 0.87 0.77
C ALA A 29 -18.95 0.23 -0.62
N ASN A 30 -18.71 1.04 -1.65
CA ASN A 30 -18.63 0.56 -3.04
C ASN A 30 -17.20 0.40 -3.57
N ASN A 31 -16.19 0.89 -2.83
CA ASN A 31 -14.77 0.90 -3.18
C ASN A 31 -14.50 1.15 -4.69
N PRO A 32 -14.56 2.41 -5.14
CA PRO A 32 -14.42 2.74 -6.56
C PRO A 32 -12.98 2.73 -7.07
N PHE A 33 -12.00 2.38 -6.24
CA PHE A 33 -10.60 2.22 -6.67
C PHE A 33 -10.38 0.91 -7.42
N LYS A 34 -11.04 -0.16 -6.98
CA LYS A 34 -11.03 -1.47 -7.66
C LYS A 34 -11.76 -1.44 -9.00
N ASN A 35 -12.83 -0.66 -9.12
CA ASN A 35 -13.62 -0.57 -10.33
C ASN A 35 -14.04 0.88 -10.63
N LYS A 36 -13.53 1.40 -11.77
CA LYS A 36 -13.80 2.77 -12.22
C LYS A 36 -15.29 3.07 -12.46
N GLY A 37 -16.10 2.06 -12.78
CA GLY A 37 -17.55 2.21 -13.00
C GLY A 37 -18.32 2.62 -11.74
N LYS A 38 -17.80 2.25 -10.56
CA LYS A 38 -18.42 2.56 -9.27
C LYS A 38 -18.53 4.04 -8.98
N TRP A 39 -17.66 4.88 -9.54
CA TRP A 39 -17.81 6.34 -9.42
C TRP A 39 -19.13 6.84 -10.01
N THR A 40 -19.58 6.26 -11.12
CA THR A 40 -20.86 6.61 -11.74
C THR A 40 -22.03 6.13 -10.89
N GLU A 41 -21.98 4.89 -10.39
CA GLU A 41 -23.01 4.33 -9.50
C GLU A 41 -23.17 5.18 -8.21
N ILE A 42 -22.06 5.59 -7.59
CA ILE A 42 -22.07 6.48 -6.42
C ILE A 42 -22.70 7.84 -6.78
N ALA A 43 -22.37 8.40 -7.95
CA ALA A 43 -22.94 9.67 -8.38
C ALA A 43 -24.46 9.59 -8.62
N GLU A 44 -24.95 8.50 -9.19
CA GLU A 44 -26.38 8.24 -9.37
C GLU A 44 -27.10 8.11 -8.03
N SER A 45 -26.54 7.34 -7.09
CA SER A 45 -27.09 7.16 -5.74
C SER A 45 -27.22 8.47 -4.95
N LEU A 46 -26.25 9.38 -5.11
CA LEU A 46 -26.23 10.68 -4.40
C LEU A 46 -27.01 11.78 -5.11
N SER A 47 -27.42 11.56 -6.37
CA SER A 47 -28.15 12.55 -7.16
C SER A 47 -29.58 12.71 -6.66
N LYS A 48 -30.04 13.96 -6.58
CA LYS A 48 -31.40 14.33 -6.17
C LYS A 48 -31.90 15.50 -7.04
N PRO A 49 -33.21 15.77 -7.12
CA PRO A 49 -33.72 16.90 -7.88
C PRO A 49 -33.00 18.21 -7.52
N GLY A 50 -32.41 18.88 -8.53
CA GLY A 50 -31.60 20.10 -8.34
C GLY A 50 -30.14 19.88 -7.90
N PHE A 51 -29.70 18.64 -7.71
CA PHE A 51 -28.34 18.26 -7.32
C PHE A 51 -27.92 17.02 -8.12
N ILE A 52 -27.54 17.24 -9.37
CA ILE A 52 -27.19 16.16 -10.33
C ILE A 52 -25.67 16.00 -10.38
N LEU A 53 -25.17 14.85 -9.94
CA LEU A 53 -23.76 14.53 -9.91
C LEU A 53 -23.38 13.62 -11.08
N ASP A 54 -22.13 13.71 -11.51
CA ASP A 54 -21.50 12.74 -12.40
C ASP A 54 -20.30 12.09 -11.69
N GLY A 55 -19.83 10.96 -12.22
CA GLY A 55 -18.72 10.20 -11.62
C GLY A 55 -17.45 11.03 -11.43
N ARG A 56 -17.22 12.00 -12.32
CA ARG A 56 -16.09 12.93 -12.22
C ARG A 56 -16.23 13.85 -11.01
N ARG A 57 -17.39 14.48 -10.82
CA ARG A 57 -17.65 15.42 -9.71
C ARG A 57 -17.50 14.75 -8.35
N VAL A 58 -18.03 13.54 -8.18
CA VAL A 58 -17.89 12.81 -6.91
C VAL A 58 -16.43 12.46 -6.63
N ARG A 59 -15.68 12.00 -7.64
CA ARG A 59 -14.24 11.71 -7.51
C ARG A 59 -13.44 12.95 -7.15
N GLU A 60 -13.65 14.06 -7.85
CA GLU A 60 -12.96 15.34 -7.58
C GLU A 60 -13.29 15.86 -6.18
N ARG A 61 -14.56 15.74 -5.74
CA ARG A 61 -14.95 16.13 -4.39
C ARG A 61 -14.29 15.24 -3.34
N THR A 62 -14.26 13.92 -3.52
CA THR A 62 -13.57 13.00 -2.62
C THR A 62 -12.09 13.33 -2.52
N GLN A 63 -11.42 13.62 -3.65
CA GLN A 63 -10.01 14.02 -3.64
C GLN A 63 -9.78 15.31 -2.86
N LEU A 64 -10.63 16.32 -3.05
CA LEU A 64 -10.54 17.56 -2.29
C LEU A 64 -10.66 17.32 -0.78
N LEU A 65 -11.58 16.44 -0.36
CA LEU A 65 -11.78 16.09 1.05
C LEU A 65 -10.57 15.36 1.63
N ILE A 66 -9.96 14.45 0.88
CA ILE A 66 -8.70 13.79 1.27
C ILE A 66 -7.58 14.81 1.42
N ASP A 67 -7.44 15.74 0.47
CA ASP A 67 -6.39 16.75 0.52
C ASP A 67 -6.58 17.74 1.67
N GLN A 68 -7.83 18.02 2.07
CA GLN A 68 -8.13 18.81 3.27
C GLN A 68 -7.78 18.03 4.54
N HIS A 69 -8.16 16.76 4.62
CA HIS A 69 -7.85 15.87 5.74
C HIS A 69 -6.35 15.77 6.01
N ARG A 70 -5.55 15.63 4.96
CA ARG A 70 -4.09 15.59 5.07
C ARG A 70 -3.47 16.88 5.59
N ARG A 71 -4.18 18.02 5.48
CA ARG A 71 -3.71 19.35 5.92
C ARG A 71 -4.23 19.74 7.30
N GLU A 72 -5.42 19.26 7.66
CA GLU A 72 -6.05 19.54 8.95
C GLU A 72 -5.61 18.46 9.96
N ASN A 73 -4.66 18.78 10.84
CA ASN A 73 -4.26 17.89 11.94
C ASN A 73 -5.49 17.58 12.84
N ALA A 74 -6.06 16.39 12.66
CA ALA A 74 -6.91 15.52 13.52
C ALA A 74 -8.02 16.09 14.44
N GLU A 75 -8.11 17.38 14.74
CA GLU A 75 -8.94 17.88 15.87
C GLU A 75 -10.39 18.25 15.51
N ASN A 76 -10.82 18.17 14.25
CA ASN A 76 -12.21 18.46 13.90
C ASN A 76 -12.92 17.31 13.16
N ILE A 77 -14.03 16.84 13.75
CA ILE A 77 -15.06 15.93 13.22
C ILE A 77 -14.64 14.45 13.08
N LYS A 78 -14.80 13.68 14.17
CA LYS A 78 -14.46 12.24 14.26
C LYS A 78 -15.06 11.35 13.17
N ALA A 79 -16.34 11.51 12.81
CA ALA A 79 -17.00 10.58 11.87
C ALA A 79 -16.55 10.76 10.41
N LYS A 80 -16.27 12.00 9.99
CA LYS A 80 -15.79 12.30 8.63
C LYS A 80 -14.35 11.80 8.45
N ASN A 81 -13.53 11.96 9.49
CA ASN A 81 -12.13 11.55 9.51
C ASN A 81 -12.00 10.02 9.40
N ASN A 82 -12.82 9.25 10.12
CA ASN A 82 -12.81 7.79 10.01
C ASN A 82 -13.00 7.29 8.58
N PHE A 83 -13.97 7.83 7.84
CA PHE A 83 -14.18 7.43 6.43
C PHE A 83 -13.02 7.88 5.52
N LEU A 84 -12.38 9.01 5.82
CA LEU A 84 -11.25 9.49 5.04
C LEU A 84 -10.01 8.64 5.26
N ASP A 85 -9.78 8.19 6.50
CA ASP A 85 -8.71 7.24 6.84
C ASP A 85 -8.94 5.90 6.14
N GLU A 86 -10.16 5.34 6.20
CA GLU A 86 -10.51 4.11 5.50
C GLU A 86 -10.37 4.25 3.97
N ILE A 87 -10.78 5.37 3.39
CA ILE A 87 -10.58 5.64 1.96
C ILE A 87 -9.09 5.71 1.58
N LEU A 88 -8.24 6.25 2.46
CA LEU A 88 -6.80 6.25 2.25
C LEU A 88 -6.24 4.83 2.25
N GLU A 89 -6.65 4.00 3.19
CA GLU A 89 -6.28 2.57 3.25
C GLU A 89 -6.71 1.82 1.98
N LEU A 90 -7.96 1.98 1.55
CA LEU A 90 -8.48 1.35 0.32
C LEU A 90 -7.67 1.75 -0.92
N ARG A 91 -7.22 3.01 -0.98
CA ARG A 91 -6.40 3.52 -2.10
C ARG A 91 -5.00 2.92 -2.07
N GLU A 92 -4.39 2.81 -0.89
CA GLU A 92 -3.06 2.22 -0.74
C GLU A 92 -3.05 0.72 -1.04
N GLU A 93 -4.10 0.01 -0.64
CA GLU A 93 -4.28 -1.41 -0.95
C GLU A 93 -4.41 -1.65 -2.46
N ASP A 94 -5.24 -0.87 -3.16
CA ASP A 94 -5.38 -0.96 -4.62
C ASP A 94 -4.07 -0.66 -5.37
N GLU A 95 -3.29 0.33 -4.92
CA GLU A 95 -1.97 0.62 -5.49
C GLU A 95 -0.95 -0.50 -5.21
N ARG A 96 -1.01 -1.12 -4.02
CA ARG A 96 -0.15 -2.26 -3.66
C ARG A 96 -0.43 -3.47 -4.54
N GLU A 97 -1.69 -3.84 -4.70
CA GLU A 97 -2.09 -4.97 -5.55
C GLU A 97 -1.66 -4.76 -7.01
N LYS A 98 -1.82 -3.55 -7.55
CA LYS A 98 -1.36 -3.21 -8.92
C LYS A 98 0.15 -3.37 -9.07
N ARG A 99 0.93 -3.01 -8.04
CA ARG A 99 2.39 -3.22 -8.05
C ARG A 99 2.73 -4.70 -8.02
N GLU A 100 2.10 -5.47 -7.15
CA GLU A 100 2.33 -6.91 -7.05
C GLU A 100 1.96 -7.66 -8.34
N GLU A 101 0.85 -7.29 -8.98
CA GLU A 101 0.44 -7.86 -10.27
C GLU A 101 1.45 -7.52 -11.37
N LYS A 102 1.93 -6.27 -11.41
CA LYS A 102 2.97 -5.83 -12.34
C LYS A 102 4.27 -6.62 -12.12
N ASP A 103 4.69 -6.80 -10.88
CA ASP A 103 5.91 -7.54 -10.54
C ASP A 103 5.80 -9.02 -10.90
N LYS A 104 4.63 -9.65 -10.67
CA LYS A 104 4.36 -11.04 -11.11
C LYS A 104 4.42 -11.16 -12.64
N LYS A 105 3.85 -10.20 -13.36
CA LYS A 105 3.88 -10.17 -14.82
C LYS A 105 5.31 -9.99 -15.35
N GLU A 106 6.09 -9.11 -14.75
CA GLU A 106 7.49 -8.90 -15.13
C GLU A 106 8.36 -10.13 -14.86
N LYS A 107 8.19 -10.79 -13.71
CA LYS A 107 8.89 -12.04 -13.39
C LYS A 107 8.58 -13.16 -14.39
N THR A 108 7.31 -13.34 -14.74
CA THR A 108 6.91 -14.37 -15.72
C THR A 108 7.43 -14.05 -17.13
N GLU A 109 7.41 -12.79 -17.54
CA GLU A 109 7.98 -12.35 -18.82
C GLU A 109 9.49 -12.59 -18.88
N ASN A 110 10.22 -12.23 -17.81
CA ASN A 110 11.66 -12.44 -17.71
C ASN A 110 12.02 -13.93 -17.70
N MET A 111 11.29 -14.76 -16.96
CA MET A 111 11.47 -16.21 -16.99
C MET A 111 11.25 -16.79 -18.39
N GLY A 112 10.23 -16.31 -19.12
CA GLY A 112 10.01 -16.68 -20.52
C GLY A 112 11.15 -16.29 -21.46
N LYS A 113 11.78 -15.12 -21.24
CA LYS A 113 12.97 -14.68 -21.99
C LYS A 113 14.18 -15.57 -21.69
N GLU A 114 14.40 -15.92 -20.42
CA GLU A 114 15.50 -16.79 -19.98
C GLU A 114 15.41 -18.19 -20.63
N ILE A 115 14.21 -18.78 -20.64
CA ILE A 115 13.96 -20.09 -21.25
C ILE A 115 14.23 -20.05 -22.76
N ARG A 116 13.75 -19.01 -23.46
CA ARG A 116 14.00 -18.84 -24.90
C ARG A 116 15.49 -18.64 -25.20
N LYS A 117 16.17 -17.81 -24.42
CA LYS A 117 17.62 -17.59 -24.56
C LYS A 117 18.39 -18.90 -24.41
N ARG A 118 18.08 -19.67 -23.37
CA ARG A 118 18.71 -20.98 -23.14
C ARG A 118 18.44 -21.98 -24.26
N ALA A 119 17.22 -22.01 -24.80
CA ALA A 119 16.88 -22.87 -25.94
C ALA A 119 17.67 -22.49 -27.21
N LEU A 120 17.86 -21.18 -27.48
CA LEU A 120 18.66 -20.70 -28.59
C LEU A 120 20.15 -21.05 -28.43
N GLU A 121 20.71 -20.91 -27.22
CA GLU A 121 22.09 -21.30 -26.91
C GLU A 121 22.35 -22.80 -27.17
N CYS A 122 21.35 -23.66 -26.96
CA CYS A 122 21.45 -25.09 -27.27
C CYS A 122 21.31 -25.42 -28.77
N LEU A 123 20.74 -24.53 -29.57
CA LEU A 123 20.47 -24.74 -31.01
C LEU A 123 21.48 -24.03 -31.92
N THR A 124 22.22 -23.04 -31.42
CA THR A 124 23.32 -22.44 -32.17
C THR A 124 24.43 -23.48 -32.36
N PRO A 125 24.78 -23.85 -33.61
CA PRO A 125 25.97 -24.65 -33.86
C PRO A 125 27.16 -23.91 -33.28
N GLN A 126 27.95 -24.55 -32.42
CA GLN A 126 29.29 -24.04 -32.16
C GLN A 126 29.96 -23.98 -33.53
N LYS A 127 30.38 -22.78 -33.95
CA LYS A 127 31.23 -22.64 -35.13
C LYS A 127 32.50 -23.41 -34.82
N ASP A 128 32.63 -24.58 -35.44
CA ASP A 128 33.89 -25.29 -35.55
C ASP A 128 34.84 -24.41 -36.36
N GLU A 129 35.64 -23.61 -35.66
CA GLU A 129 36.90 -23.12 -36.22
C GLU A 129 38.02 -24.06 -35.73
N GLU A 130 38.54 -24.80 -36.72
CA GLU A 130 39.83 -25.49 -36.79
C GLU A 130 40.09 -26.66 -35.81
N GLU A 131 40.47 -27.79 -36.43
CA GLU A 131 41.02 -28.98 -35.79
C GLU A 131 42.03 -28.66 -34.67
N LYS A 132 41.58 -28.80 -33.42
CA LYS A 132 42.45 -28.99 -32.26
C LYS A 132 41.99 -30.20 -31.46
N PRO A 133 42.92 -30.97 -30.88
CA PRO A 133 42.63 -32.29 -30.30
C PRO A 133 41.56 -32.12 -29.22
N LYS A 134 40.52 -32.96 -29.28
CA LYS A 134 39.40 -32.99 -28.33
C LYS A 134 39.95 -33.06 -26.90
N ARG A 135 40.11 -31.90 -26.26
CA ARG A 135 40.41 -31.82 -24.84
C ARG A 135 39.13 -32.29 -24.16
N LYS A 136 39.18 -33.48 -23.56
CA LYS A 136 38.15 -33.96 -22.64
C LYS A 136 37.86 -32.79 -21.70
N ALA A 137 36.66 -32.20 -21.79
CA ALA A 137 36.25 -31.16 -20.86
C ALA A 137 36.40 -31.78 -19.47
N SER A 138 37.41 -31.31 -18.74
CA SER A 138 37.86 -31.95 -17.51
C SER A 138 36.67 -32.02 -16.59
N GLN A 139 36.31 -33.23 -16.14
CA GLN A 139 35.24 -33.49 -15.17
C GLN A 139 35.36 -32.55 -13.95
N HIS A 140 36.57 -32.09 -13.66
CA HIS A 140 36.90 -31.09 -12.65
C HIS A 140 36.17 -29.74 -12.86
N SER A 141 36.09 -29.22 -14.08
CA SER A 141 35.46 -27.91 -14.37
C SER A 141 33.95 -27.90 -14.15
N ILE A 142 33.26 -29.02 -14.41
CA ILE A 142 31.83 -29.17 -14.13
C ILE A 142 31.61 -29.32 -12.62
N MET A 143 32.46 -30.10 -11.93
CA MET A 143 32.37 -30.27 -10.49
C MET A 143 32.65 -28.98 -9.73
N ASP A 144 33.56 -28.13 -10.21
CA ASP A 144 33.87 -26.82 -9.63
C ASP A 144 32.67 -25.86 -9.77
N TYR A 145 32.02 -25.84 -10.93
CA TYR A 145 30.80 -25.05 -11.13
C TYR A 145 29.65 -25.51 -10.21
N LEU A 146 29.47 -26.83 -10.06
CA LEU A 146 28.44 -27.38 -9.17
C LEU A 146 28.73 -27.05 -7.70
N ARG A 147 30.00 -27.09 -7.29
CA ARG A 147 30.45 -26.70 -5.95
C ARG A 147 30.22 -25.22 -5.70
N GLU A 148 30.66 -24.35 -6.61
CA GLU A 148 30.48 -22.90 -6.50
C GLU A 148 28.99 -22.51 -6.44
N LYS A 149 28.13 -23.21 -7.21
CA LYS A 149 26.69 -22.99 -7.16
C LYS A 149 26.08 -23.45 -5.83
N SER A 150 26.50 -24.59 -5.32
CA SER A 150 26.10 -25.10 -4.00
C SER A 150 26.53 -24.14 -2.89
N ASP A 151 27.77 -23.65 -2.92
CA ASP A 151 28.31 -22.73 -1.93
C ASP A 151 27.55 -21.40 -1.94
N LYS A 152 27.25 -20.86 -3.13
CA LYS A 152 26.39 -19.66 -3.26
C LYS A 152 25.00 -19.87 -2.69
N GLU A 153 24.39 -21.04 -2.89
CA GLU A 153 23.07 -21.34 -2.34
C GLU A 153 23.10 -21.43 -0.81
N ILE A 154 24.14 -22.07 -0.26
CA ILE A 154 24.36 -22.14 1.19
C ILE A 154 24.57 -20.74 1.78
N ASP A 155 25.37 -19.89 1.13
CA ASP A 155 25.61 -18.52 1.61
C ASP A 155 24.35 -17.65 1.57
N LEU A 156 23.52 -17.81 0.55
CA LEU A 156 22.23 -17.12 0.49
C LEU A 156 21.31 -17.57 1.64
N LYS A 157 21.22 -18.88 1.90
CA LYS A 157 20.44 -19.42 3.02
C LYS A 157 20.97 -18.94 4.37
N LYS A 158 22.29 -18.86 4.56
CA LYS A 158 22.89 -18.31 5.78
C LYS A 158 22.49 -16.84 5.98
N ARG A 159 22.61 -15.99 4.95
CA ARG A 159 22.21 -14.58 5.05
C ARG A 159 20.72 -14.42 5.35
N GLU A 160 19.88 -15.26 4.74
CA GLU A 160 18.44 -15.25 5.00
C GLU A 160 18.11 -15.63 6.46
N ILE A 161 18.79 -16.65 6.98
CA ILE A 161 18.69 -17.03 8.39
C ILE A 161 19.17 -15.90 9.30
N ASP A 162 20.31 -15.27 9.00
CA ASP A 162 20.87 -14.18 9.79
C ASP A 162 19.90 -12.99 9.85
N ILE A 163 19.36 -12.57 8.71
CA ILE A 163 18.34 -11.52 8.64
C ILE A 163 17.13 -11.90 9.49
N ARG A 164 16.63 -13.13 9.34
CA ARG A 164 15.46 -13.60 10.09
C ARG A 164 15.70 -13.63 11.60
N THR A 165 16.92 -13.97 12.03
CA THR A 165 17.28 -13.96 13.45
C THR A 165 17.32 -12.55 14.02
N GLU A 166 17.83 -11.57 13.28
CA GLU A 166 17.83 -10.16 13.71
C GLU A 166 16.41 -9.57 13.71
N GLU A 167 15.56 -9.90 12.74
CA GLU A 167 14.14 -9.51 12.75
C GLU A 167 13.42 -9.98 14.02
N LEU A 168 13.58 -11.27 14.37
CA LEU A 168 12.97 -11.85 15.57
C LEU A 168 13.51 -11.21 16.85
N LYS A 169 14.78 -10.80 16.86
CA LYS A 169 15.40 -10.11 17.99
C LYS A 169 14.84 -8.71 18.17
N LEU A 170 14.72 -7.94 17.09
CA LEU A 170 14.10 -6.61 17.10
C LEU A 170 12.63 -6.67 17.51
N GLU A 171 11.90 -7.68 17.06
CA GLU A 171 10.50 -7.89 17.45
C GLU A 171 10.36 -8.15 18.96
N ARG A 172 11.23 -9.00 19.52
CA ARG A 172 11.29 -9.22 20.97
C ARG A 172 11.62 -7.95 21.74
N GLU A 173 12.62 -7.19 21.29
CA GLU A 173 13.02 -5.93 21.93
C GLU A 173 11.89 -4.89 21.89
N LYS A 174 11.19 -4.77 20.75
CA LYS A 174 10.02 -3.90 20.62
C LYS A 174 8.92 -4.29 21.61
N PHE A 175 8.66 -5.59 21.77
CA PHE A 175 7.66 -6.07 22.72
C PHE A 175 8.06 -5.81 24.19
N GLU A 176 9.35 -5.92 24.51
CA GLU A 176 9.87 -5.56 25.83
C GLU A 176 9.70 -4.06 26.11
N LEU A 177 10.06 -3.19 25.16
CA LEU A 177 9.91 -1.74 25.28
C LEU A 177 8.44 -1.33 25.45
N GLU A 178 7.55 -1.89 24.64
CA GLU A 178 6.10 -1.63 24.75
C GLU A 178 5.54 -2.04 26.12
N ARG A 179 6.00 -3.19 26.65
CA ARG A 179 5.61 -3.64 27.98
C ARG A 179 6.16 -2.72 29.06
N GLU A 180 7.38 -2.24 28.93
CA GLU A 180 7.99 -1.32 29.90
C GLU A 180 7.29 0.05 29.89
N GLU A 181 6.98 0.60 28.72
CA GLU A 181 6.19 1.83 28.61
C GLU A 181 4.81 1.70 29.27
N ARG A 182 4.14 0.56 29.09
CA ARG A 182 2.86 0.28 29.77
C ARG A 182 3.01 0.26 31.29
N ARG A 183 4.09 -0.36 31.80
CA ARG A 183 4.35 -0.38 33.25
C ARG A 183 4.61 1.02 33.79
N GLN A 184 5.44 1.81 33.10
CA GLN A 184 5.75 3.17 33.51
C GLN A 184 4.51 4.06 33.53
N LYS A 185 3.67 4.00 32.49
CA LYS A 185 2.39 4.73 32.47
C LYS A 185 1.49 4.38 33.65
N LEU A 186 1.41 3.09 34.00
CA LEU A 186 0.58 2.64 35.11
C LEU A 186 1.14 3.07 36.48
N ILE A 187 2.46 3.13 36.63
CA ILE A 187 3.11 3.67 37.83
C ILE A 187 2.83 5.18 37.93
N GLN A 188 3.05 5.91 36.84
CA GLN A 188 2.83 7.34 36.77
C GLN A 188 1.37 7.72 37.07
N GLU A 189 0.40 6.98 36.52
CA GLU A 189 -1.02 7.19 36.81
C GLU A 189 -1.35 6.95 38.30
N LYS A 190 -0.71 5.95 38.93
CA LYS A 190 -0.88 5.70 40.38
C LYS A 190 -0.28 6.83 41.21
N GLU A 191 0.89 7.32 40.85
CA GLU A 191 1.55 8.44 41.54
C GLU A 191 0.74 9.73 41.41
N GLU A 192 0.23 10.04 40.21
CA GLU A 192 -0.63 11.19 39.96
C GLU A 192 -1.93 11.11 40.78
N LYS A 193 -2.59 9.94 40.78
CA LYS A 193 -3.79 9.71 41.60
C LYS A 193 -3.50 9.85 43.09
N PHE A 194 -2.36 9.33 43.55
CA PHE A 194 -1.95 9.45 44.94
C PHE A 194 -1.68 10.91 45.32
N ALA A 195 -0.93 11.65 44.51
CA ALA A 195 -0.64 13.07 44.72
C ALA A 195 -1.91 13.92 44.72
N PHE A 196 -2.84 13.63 43.80
CA PHE A 196 -4.14 14.29 43.74
C PHE A 196 -4.98 14.03 45.00
N MET A 197 -5.03 12.77 45.47
CA MET A 197 -5.73 12.40 46.70
C MET A 197 -5.13 13.08 47.94
N GLU A 198 -3.79 13.19 48.03
CA GLU A 198 -3.13 13.93 49.10
C GLU A 198 -3.44 15.43 49.06
N LEU A 199 -3.54 16.02 47.87
CA LEU A 199 -3.94 17.42 47.71
C LEU A 199 -5.39 17.66 48.17
N LEU A 200 -6.31 16.77 47.81
CA LEU A 200 -7.70 16.81 48.28
C LEU A 200 -7.80 16.73 49.81
N LYS A 201 -7.03 15.85 50.46
CA LYS A 201 -6.99 15.76 51.92
C LYS A 201 -6.50 17.05 52.58
N LYS A 202 -5.54 17.75 51.96
CA LYS A 202 -5.03 19.04 52.47
C LYS A 202 -6.05 20.17 52.32
N MET A 203 -6.89 20.14 51.28
CA MET A 203 -7.95 21.14 51.08
C MET A 203 -9.20 20.90 51.94
N ALA A 204 -9.36 19.69 52.48
CA ALA A 204 -10.47 19.32 53.37
C ALA A 204 -10.18 19.60 54.87
N LYS A 205 -9.02 20.19 55.18
CA LYS A 205 -8.64 20.72 56.50
C LYS A 205 -8.71 22.23 56.49
#